data_AF-A0A1E3WB48-F1
#
_entry.id   AF-A0A1E3WB48-F1
#
_cell.length_a   1.000
_cell.length_b   1.000
_cell.length_c   1.000
_cell.angle_alpha   90.00
_cell.angle_beta   90.00
_cell.angle_gamma   90.00
#
_symmetry.space_group_name_H-M   'P 1'
#
loop_
_entity.id
_entity.type
_entity.pdbx_description
1 polymer ?
#
loop_
_entity_poly.entity_id
_entity_poly.type
_entity_poly.pdbx_seq_one_letter_code
_entity_poly.pdbx_strand_id
1 'polypeptide(L)'
;MPRRTTEALRVLLLSTPLLGLTVGTAAAESESVGSWEIEAVYKNDEFDRCAISRTLDDDIAVTFVRTGEGLSLMLSSPNWKLETGKNYPVTMKLGPQSWDREVAAEASSVSMDVGDAKFVSGLRAANALNVVAAGATIEVPLDGSSAAFERLEQCVEKNERAVETNPFVVPARRP
;
A
#
# COMPACT_ATOMS: atom_id res chain seq x y z
N MET A 1 55.65 64.41 -5.36
CA MET A 1 55.76 63.70 -6.67
C MET A 1 57.00 62.82 -6.64
N PRO A 2 57.06 61.66 -7.32
CA PRO A 2 56.05 60.63 -7.56
C PRO A 2 56.56 59.22 -7.11
N ARG A 3 55.66 58.23 -6.99
CA ARG A 3 55.76 56.91 -7.67
C ARG A 3 54.61 56.01 -7.24
N ARG A 4 53.85 55.59 -8.26
CA ARG A 4 52.87 54.50 -8.23
C ARG A 4 53.60 53.18 -7.99
N THR A 5 53.00 52.28 -7.22
CA THR A 5 53.12 50.84 -7.49
C THR A 5 51.83 50.12 -7.09
N THR A 6 51.23 49.54 -8.12
CA THR A 6 50.27 48.44 -8.14
C THR A 6 50.65 47.32 -7.18
N GLU A 7 49.69 46.69 -6.50
CA GLU A 7 49.59 45.22 -6.40
C GLU A 7 48.20 44.81 -5.90
N ALA A 8 47.65 43.81 -6.58
CA ALA A 8 46.36 43.20 -6.34
C ALA A 8 46.49 42.14 -5.24
N LEU A 9 45.47 42.02 -4.37
CA LEU A 9 45.31 40.81 -3.56
C LEU A 9 43.85 40.35 -3.62
N ARG A 10 43.63 39.37 -4.50
CA ARG A 10 42.46 38.49 -4.50
C ARG A 10 42.59 37.54 -3.31
N VAL A 11 41.61 37.53 -2.40
CA VAL A 11 41.42 36.44 -1.45
C VAL A 11 40.09 35.77 -1.76
N LEU A 12 40.20 34.46 -2.00
CA LEU A 12 39.15 33.54 -2.43
C LEU A 12 38.12 33.32 -1.32
N LEU A 13 36.84 33.58 -1.63
CA LEU A 13 35.70 33.11 -0.84
C LEU A 13 35.50 31.61 -1.13
N LEU A 14 35.90 30.75 -0.19
CA LEU A 14 35.57 29.33 -0.19
C LEU A 14 34.11 29.16 0.24
N SER A 15 33.20 29.15 -0.74
CA SER A 15 31.81 28.75 -0.56
C SER A 15 31.73 27.22 -0.51
N THR A 16 31.64 26.65 0.69
CA THR A 16 31.33 25.23 0.92
C THR A 16 29.85 24.97 0.62
N PRO A 17 29.50 24.14 -0.38
CA PRO A 17 28.12 23.70 -0.55
C PRO A 17 27.79 22.67 0.54
N LEU A 18 26.78 22.96 1.36
CA LEU A 18 26.10 21.94 2.15
C LEU A 18 25.42 20.98 1.16
N LEU A 19 25.96 19.77 1.04
CA LEU A 19 25.28 18.65 0.42
C LEU A 19 24.04 18.33 1.27
N GLY A 20 22.88 18.71 0.76
CA GLY A 20 21.60 18.27 1.30
C GLY A 20 21.50 16.76 1.13
N LEU A 21 21.44 16.03 2.25
CA LEU A 21 21.01 14.64 2.28
C LEU A 21 19.52 14.62 1.93
N THR A 22 19.19 14.35 0.67
CA THR A 22 17.86 13.90 0.31
C THR A 22 17.69 12.49 0.87
N VAL A 23 16.98 12.39 2.00
CA VAL A 23 16.43 11.11 2.44
C VAL A 23 15.48 10.66 1.33
N GLY A 24 15.84 9.58 0.64
CA GLY A 24 14.97 8.93 -0.33
C GLY A 24 13.77 8.35 0.40
N THR A 25 12.69 9.13 0.52
CA THR A 25 11.38 8.57 0.77
C THR A 25 11.00 7.83 -0.50
N ALA A 26 10.86 6.51 -0.44
CA ALA A 26 10.27 5.73 -1.51
C ALA A 26 8.93 6.38 -1.87
N ALA A 27 8.84 6.97 -3.05
CA ALA A 27 7.65 7.70 -3.48
C ALA A 27 6.56 6.68 -3.81
N ALA A 28 5.60 6.52 -2.91
CA ALA A 28 4.35 5.84 -3.24
C ALA A 28 3.64 6.66 -4.32
N GLU A 29 3.45 6.10 -5.50
CA GLU A 29 2.56 6.67 -6.51
C GLU A 29 1.13 6.39 -6.04
N SER A 30 0.48 7.39 -5.44
CA SER A 30 -0.88 7.28 -4.91
C SER A 30 -1.89 7.95 -5.84
N GLU A 31 -2.99 7.27 -6.12
CA GLU A 31 -4.12 7.80 -6.88
C GLU A 31 -5.44 7.37 -6.22
N SER A 32 -6.55 8.00 -6.59
CA SER A 32 -7.85 7.71 -5.97
C SER A 32 -8.90 7.30 -7.00
N VAL A 33 -9.75 6.34 -6.65
CA VAL A 33 -10.95 5.93 -7.40
C VAL A 33 -12.14 5.98 -6.45
N GLY A 34 -12.90 7.08 -6.54
CA GLY A 34 -14.01 7.33 -5.61
C GLY A 34 -13.48 7.46 -4.18
N SER A 35 -14.00 6.62 -3.27
CA SER A 35 -13.61 6.57 -1.85
C SER A 35 -12.40 5.68 -1.57
N TRP A 36 -11.77 5.12 -2.61
CA TRP A 36 -10.62 4.22 -2.50
C TRP A 36 -9.34 4.93 -2.92
N GLU A 37 -8.32 4.84 -2.09
CA GLU A 37 -6.94 5.17 -2.44
C GLU A 37 -6.26 3.93 -3.00
N ILE A 38 -5.39 4.10 -3.98
CA ILE A 38 -4.57 3.06 -4.59
C ILE A 38 -3.12 3.47 -4.43
N GLU A 39 -2.27 2.53 -4.02
CA GLU A 39 -0.85 2.75 -3.86
C GLU A 39 -0.03 1.58 -4.43
N ALA A 40 1.09 1.91 -5.08
CA ALA A 40 2.17 0.97 -5.35
C ALA A 40 3.21 1.08 -4.23
N VAL A 41 3.57 -0.06 -3.63
CA VAL A 41 4.55 -0.14 -2.55
C VAL A 41 5.82 -0.80 -3.08
N TYR A 42 6.96 -0.18 -2.78
CA TYR A 42 8.29 -0.65 -3.16
C TYR A 42 9.12 -0.92 -1.90
N LYS A 43 9.94 -1.97 -1.94
CA LYS A 43 10.93 -2.30 -0.92
C LYS A 43 12.29 -2.39 -1.57
N ASN A 44 13.28 -1.65 -1.06
CA ASN A 44 14.63 -1.61 -1.64
C ASN A 44 14.64 -1.31 -3.14
N ASP A 45 13.80 -0.35 -3.58
CA ASP A 45 13.60 0.04 -4.99
C ASP A 45 13.04 -1.08 -5.90
N GLU A 46 12.59 -2.20 -5.33
CA GLU A 46 11.90 -3.28 -6.01
C GLU A 46 10.40 -3.21 -5.73
N PHE A 47 9.59 -3.50 -6.75
CA PHE A 47 8.14 -3.60 -6.58
C PHE A 47 7.78 -4.71 -5.60
N ASP A 48 6.99 -4.40 -4.57
CA ASP A 48 6.57 -5.34 -3.53
C ASP A 48 5.10 -5.73 -3.68
N ARG A 49 4.20 -4.73 -3.79
CA ARG A 49 2.76 -4.96 -3.88
C ARG A 49 2.03 -3.71 -4.38
N CYS A 50 0.78 -3.89 -4.79
CA CYS A 50 -0.18 -2.80 -4.83
C CYS A 50 -1.23 -2.99 -3.73
N ALA A 51 -1.81 -1.89 -3.27
CA ALA A 51 -2.92 -1.92 -2.33
C ALA A 51 -4.01 -0.94 -2.74
N ILE A 52 -5.25 -1.26 -2.40
CA ILE A 52 -6.33 -0.28 -2.32
C ILE A 52 -6.80 -0.16 -0.88
N SER A 53 -7.05 1.05 -0.43
CA SER A 53 -7.47 1.30 0.94
C SER A 53 -8.60 2.31 1.03
N ARG A 54 -9.35 2.22 2.12
CA ARG A 54 -10.28 3.25 2.56
C ARG A 54 -10.24 3.33 4.08
N THR A 55 -10.47 4.52 4.60
CA THR A 55 -10.62 4.74 6.04
C THR A 55 -12.10 4.88 6.37
N LEU A 56 -12.54 4.21 7.42
CA LEU A 56 -13.89 4.31 7.96
C LEU A 56 -13.90 5.20 9.20
N ASP A 57 -15.05 5.31 9.84
CA ASP A 57 -15.16 5.91 11.17
C ASP A 57 -14.26 5.19 12.19
N ASP A 58 -13.92 5.88 13.29
CA ASP A 58 -13.02 5.41 14.35
C ASP A 58 -11.61 4.99 13.87
N ASP A 59 -11.16 5.60 12.77
CA ASP A 59 -9.84 5.40 12.16
C ASP A 59 -9.58 3.93 11.77
N ILE A 60 -10.64 3.18 11.42
CA ILE A 60 -10.49 1.82 10.91
C ILE A 60 -10.05 1.90 9.44
N ALA A 61 -8.82 1.47 9.17
CA ALA A 61 -8.32 1.33 7.82
C ALA A 61 -8.64 -0.07 7.27
N VAL A 62 -9.28 -0.10 6.11
CA VAL A 62 -9.57 -1.30 5.33
C VAL A 62 -8.64 -1.29 4.13
N THR A 63 -7.77 -2.29 4.03
CA THR A 63 -6.78 -2.37 2.95
C THR A 63 -6.85 -3.72 2.28
N PHE A 64 -7.07 -3.73 0.97
CA PHE A 64 -6.88 -4.91 0.14
C PHE A 64 -5.49 -4.85 -0.49
N VAL A 65 -4.68 -5.87 -0.25
CA VAL A 65 -3.31 -5.96 -0.73
C VAL A 65 -3.23 -7.02 -1.82
N ARG A 66 -2.77 -6.62 -3.00
CA ARG A 66 -2.49 -7.52 -4.13
C ARG A 66 -0.98 -7.66 -4.31
N THR A 67 -0.52 -8.89 -4.21
CA THR A 67 0.83 -9.31 -4.64
C THR A 67 0.67 -10.20 -5.89
N GLY A 68 1.78 -10.55 -6.55
CA GLY A 68 1.76 -11.55 -7.61
C GLY A 68 1.23 -12.93 -7.15
N GLU A 69 1.27 -13.21 -5.84
CA GLU A 69 0.88 -14.49 -5.26
C GLU A 69 -0.60 -14.56 -4.87
N GLY A 70 -1.22 -13.43 -4.48
CA GLY A 70 -2.56 -13.47 -3.90
C GLY A 70 -3.17 -12.12 -3.61
N LEU A 71 -4.37 -12.17 -3.00
CA LEU A 71 -5.10 -11.03 -2.50
C LEU A 71 -5.38 -11.25 -1.02
N SER A 72 -5.02 -10.29 -0.19
CA SER A 72 -5.32 -10.29 1.24
C SER A 72 -6.14 -9.06 1.64
N LEU A 73 -6.94 -9.21 2.69
CA LEU A 73 -7.63 -8.14 3.38
C LEU A 73 -6.90 -7.90 4.70
N MET A 74 -6.53 -6.65 4.95
CA MET A 74 -6.03 -6.17 6.22
C MET A 74 -7.02 -5.17 6.80
N LEU A 75 -7.35 -5.35 8.07
CA LEU A 75 -8.07 -4.36 8.86
C LEU A 75 -7.14 -3.88 9.96
N SER A 76 -7.07 -2.57 10.19
CA SER A 76 -6.30 -2.00 11.29
C SER A 76 -7.01 -0.81 11.91
N SER A 77 -6.74 -0.56 13.18
CA SER A 77 -7.19 0.65 13.87
C SER A 77 -6.23 0.97 15.01
N PRO A 78 -5.85 2.24 15.20
CA PRO A 78 -5.03 2.67 16.34
C PRO A 78 -5.76 2.47 17.68
N ASN A 79 -7.08 2.31 17.65
CA ASN A 79 -7.92 2.16 18.84
C ASN A 79 -8.01 0.71 19.33
N TRP A 80 -7.55 -0.26 18.52
CA TRP A 80 -7.61 -1.67 18.86
C TRP A 80 -6.50 -2.06 19.85
N LYS A 81 -6.84 -3.04 20.70
CA LYS A 81 -5.95 -3.65 21.70
C LYS A 81 -6.08 -5.16 21.62
N LEU A 82 -5.79 -5.70 20.45
CA LEU A 82 -5.88 -7.13 20.21
C LEU A 82 -4.69 -7.84 20.87
N GLU A 83 -4.92 -9.09 21.27
CA GLU A 83 -3.86 -9.92 21.82
C GLU A 83 -3.02 -10.48 20.67
N THR A 84 -1.74 -10.11 20.61
CA THR A 84 -0.84 -10.55 19.53
C THR A 84 -0.70 -12.07 19.53
N GLY A 85 -0.90 -12.69 18.36
CA GLY A 85 -0.85 -14.14 18.16
C GLY A 85 -2.12 -14.89 18.55
N LYS A 86 -3.12 -14.21 19.14
CA LYS A 86 -4.43 -14.82 19.39
C LYS A 86 -5.21 -14.93 18.09
N ASN A 87 -5.83 -16.09 17.89
CA ASN A 87 -6.76 -16.29 16.79
C ASN A 87 -8.14 -15.73 17.17
N TYR A 88 -8.69 -14.92 16.27
CA TYR A 88 -10.06 -14.40 16.37
C TYR A 88 -10.91 -15.02 15.26
N PRO A 89 -12.12 -15.53 15.58
CA PRO A 89 -13.09 -15.91 14.57
C PRO A 89 -13.59 -14.65 13.86
N VAL A 90 -13.46 -14.66 12.54
CA VAL A 90 -13.89 -13.59 11.64
C VAL A 90 -14.87 -14.19 10.62
N THR A 91 -16.06 -13.59 10.55
CA THR A 91 -17.05 -13.90 9.52
C THR A 91 -17.16 -12.72 8.56
N MET A 92 -16.80 -12.92 7.30
CA MET A 92 -16.96 -11.94 6.23
C MET A 92 -18.25 -12.23 5.46
N LYS A 93 -19.07 -11.20 5.22
CA LYS A 93 -20.34 -11.33 4.50
C LYS A 93 -20.45 -10.34 3.34
N LEU A 94 -20.83 -10.87 2.18
CA LEU A 94 -21.14 -10.10 0.96
C LEU A 94 -22.56 -10.48 0.53
N GLY A 95 -23.54 -9.66 0.91
CA GLY A 95 -24.95 -9.99 0.72
C GLY A 95 -25.32 -11.33 1.42
N PRO A 96 -25.87 -12.32 0.69
CA PRO A 96 -26.24 -13.62 1.26
C PRO A 96 -25.05 -14.57 1.47
N GLN A 97 -23.86 -14.23 0.96
CA GLN A 97 -22.68 -15.09 1.04
C GLN A 97 -21.88 -14.81 2.31
N SER A 98 -21.29 -15.86 2.88
CA SER A 98 -20.51 -15.80 4.12
C SER A 98 -19.26 -16.66 4.02
N TRP A 99 -18.16 -16.18 4.61
CA TRP A 99 -16.89 -16.88 4.71
C TRP A 99 -16.35 -16.73 6.13
N ASP A 100 -16.15 -17.86 6.80
CA ASP A 100 -15.63 -17.91 8.16
C ASP A 100 -14.14 -18.25 8.15
N ARG A 101 -13.36 -17.59 9.01
CA ARG A 101 -11.91 -17.77 9.17
C ARG A 101 -11.49 -17.57 10.62
N GLU A 102 -10.43 -18.24 11.02
CA GLU A 102 -9.67 -17.90 12.22
C GLU A 102 -8.45 -17.08 11.79
N VAL A 103 -8.26 -15.90 12.38
CA VAL A 103 -7.20 -14.97 11.99
C VAL A 103 -6.35 -14.61 13.19
N ALA A 104 -5.05 -14.84 13.08
CA ALA A 104 -4.09 -14.39 14.10
C ALA A 104 -4.00 -12.86 14.09
N ALA A 105 -4.18 -12.24 15.24
CA ALA A 105 -4.10 -10.80 15.38
C ALA A 105 -2.67 -10.30 15.65
N GLU A 106 -2.36 -9.12 15.16
CA GLU A 106 -1.34 -8.25 15.73
C GLU A 106 -2.02 -7.23 16.66
N ALA A 107 -1.25 -6.46 17.43
CA ALA A 107 -1.79 -5.57 18.46
C ALA A 107 -2.91 -4.63 17.97
N SER A 108 -2.82 -4.16 16.72
CA SER A 108 -3.72 -3.18 16.12
C SER A 108 -4.26 -3.58 14.75
N SER A 109 -4.10 -4.84 14.34
CA SER A 109 -4.50 -5.29 13.00
C SER A 109 -4.80 -6.79 12.93
N VAL A 110 -5.54 -7.15 11.90
CA VAL A 110 -5.75 -8.53 11.44
C VAL A 110 -5.55 -8.57 9.93
N SER A 111 -4.94 -9.64 9.42
CA SER A 111 -4.73 -9.84 7.98
C SER A 111 -5.14 -11.25 7.58
N MET A 112 -5.85 -11.38 6.46
CA MET A 112 -6.41 -12.65 6.00
C MET A 112 -6.38 -12.76 4.48
N ASP A 113 -6.11 -13.96 3.97
CA ASP A 113 -6.16 -14.24 2.53
C ASP A 113 -7.62 -14.32 2.05
N VAL A 114 -7.90 -13.61 0.96
CA VAL A 114 -9.25 -13.47 0.38
C VAL A 114 -9.30 -13.74 -1.12
N GLY A 115 -8.29 -14.43 -1.67
CA GLY A 115 -8.18 -14.77 -3.10
C GLY A 115 -9.21 -15.76 -3.66
N ASP A 116 -10.28 -16.10 -2.91
CA ASP A 116 -11.38 -16.92 -3.43
C ASP A 116 -12.13 -16.18 -4.54
N ALA A 117 -12.25 -16.78 -5.72
CA ALA A 117 -12.82 -16.12 -6.89
C ALA A 117 -14.26 -15.63 -6.67
N LYS A 118 -15.06 -16.34 -5.85
CA LYS A 118 -16.43 -15.91 -5.54
C LYS A 118 -16.42 -14.72 -4.58
N PHE A 119 -15.51 -14.71 -3.60
CA PHE A 119 -15.33 -13.57 -2.71
C PHE A 119 -14.92 -12.32 -3.49
N VAL A 120 -13.91 -12.44 -4.36
CA VAL A 120 -13.41 -11.32 -5.18
C VAL A 120 -14.48 -10.82 -6.15
N SER A 121 -15.25 -11.71 -6.77
CA SER A 121 -16.41 -11.31 -7.59
C SER A 121 -17.47 -10.57 -6.76
N GLY A 122 -17.75 -11.06 -5.55
CA GLY A 122 -18.67 -10.43 -4.62
C GLY A 122 -18.22 -9.02 -4.20
N LEU A 123 -16.93 -8.81 -3.96
CA LEU A 123 -16.36 -7.50 -3.62
C LEU A 123 -16.61 -6.45 -4.70
N ARG A 124 -16.65 -6.86 -5.98
CA ARG A 124 -16.91 -5.96 -7.12
C ARG A 124 -18.40 -5.68 -7.36
N ALA A 125 -19.30 -6.48 -6.77
CA ALA A 125 -20.73 -6.44 -7.09
C ALA A 125 -21.63 -6.06 -5.90
N ALA A 126 -21.21 -6.35 -4.67
CA ALA A 126 -21.98 -6.06 -3.46
C ALA A 126 -21.90 -4.58 -3.08
N ASN A 127 -22.90 -4.11 -2.33
CA ASN A 127 -22.91 -2.73 -1.81
C ASN A 127 -22.02 -2.55 -0.57
N ALA A 128 -21.82 -3.61 0.21
CA ALA A 128 -21.04 -3.58 1.43
C ALA A 128 -20.43 -4.96 1.75
N LEU A 129 -19.25 -4.94 2.36
CA LEU A 129 -18.63 -6.07 3.04
C LEU A 129 -18.85 -5.90 4.54
N ASN A 130 -19.51 -6.86 5.18
CA ASN A 130 -19.62 -6.89 6.63
C ASN A 130 -18.58 -7.83 7.22
N VAL A 131 -17.72 -7.33 8.10
CA VAL A 131 -16.75 -8.14 8.84
C VAL A 131 -17.19 -8.23 10.30
N VAL A 132 -17.58 -9.44 10.72
CA VAL A 132 -18.06 -9.71 12.08
C VAL A 132 -16.97 -10.41 12.86
N ALA A 133 -16.54 -9.82 13.98
CA ALA A 133 -15.51 -10.38 14.84
C ALA A 133 -15.68 -9.86 16.28
N ALA A 134 -15.38 -10.71 17.27
CA ALA A 134 -15.39 -10.34 18.70
C ALA A 134 -16.67 -9.61 19.18
N GLY A 135 -17.82 -9.91 18.59
CA GLY A 135 -19.11 -9.29 18.94
C GLY A 135 -19.38 -7.94 18.27
N ALA A 136 -18.49 -7.45 17.41
CA ALA A 136 -18.66 -6.24 16.61
C ALA A 136 -18.87 -6.58 15.13
N THR A 137 -19.48 -5.64 14.40
CA THR A 137 -19.62 -5.67 12.95
C THR A 137 -19.01 -4.40 12.37
N ILE A 138 -18.04 -4.56 11.48
CA ILE A 138 -17.47 -3.49 10.68
C ILE A 138 -18.14 -3.56 9.31
N GLU A 139 -18.94 -2.55 8.98
CA GLU A 139 -19.53 -2.42 7.65
C GLU A 139 -18.60 -1.59 6.77
N VAL A 140 -18.08 -2.21 5.71
CA VAL A 140 -17.23 -1.57 4.72
C VAL A 140 -18.09 -1.28 3.49
N PRO A 141 -18.41 -0.01 3.18
CA PRO A 141 -19.08 0.30 1.93
C PRO A 141 -18.18 -0.07 0.74
N LEU A 142 -18.79 -0.59 -0.32
CA LEU A 142 -18.10 -1.03 -1.54
C LEU A 142 -18.44 -0.13 -2.73
N ASP A 143 -18.86 1.11 -2.47
CA ASP A 143 -19.02 2.13 -3.50
C ASP A 143 -17.71 2.29 -4.29
N GLY A 144 -17.79 2.18 -5.62
CA GLY A 144 -16.62 2.26 -6.50
C GLY A 144 -15.65 1.08 -6.44
N SER A 145 -15.93 0.04 -5.65
CA SER A 145 -15.00 -1.08 -5.45
C SER A 145 -14.63 -1.79 -6.76
N SER A 146 -15.58 -1.97 -7.67
CA SER A 146 -15.33 -2.62 -8.97
C SER A 146 -14.18 -1.94 -9.73
N ALA A 147 -14.26 -0.61 -9.85
CA ALA A 147 -13.23 0.19 -10.52
C ALA A 147 -11.92 0.24 -9.72
N ALA A 148 -11.98 0.28 -8.38
CA ALA A 148 -10.80 0.24 -7.54
C ALA A 148 -10.05 -1.10 -7.67
N PHE A 149 -10.76 -2.23 -7.67
CA PHE A 149 -10.18 -3.55 -7.89
C PHE A 149 -9.66 -3.73 -9.33
N GLU A 150 -10.29 -3.10 -10.32
CA GLU A 150 -9.73 -3.07 -11.69
C GLU A 150 -8.41 -2.30 -11.71
N ARG A 151 -8.37 -1.12 -11.07
CA ARG A 151 -7.16 -0.30 -10.98
C ARG A 151 -6.04 -0.98 -10.18
N LEU A 152 -6.40 -1.77 -9.17
CA LEU A 152 -5.47 -2.61 -8.39
C LEU A 152 -4.76 -3.64 -9.27
N GLU A 153 -5.50 -4.38 -10.11
CA GLU A 153 -4.88 -5.36 -11.01
C GLU A 153 -3.99 -4.66 -12.05
N GLN A 154 -4.43 -3.52 -12.60
CA GLN A 154 -3.62 -2.71 -13.52
C GLN A 154 -2.35 -2.18 -12.85
N CYS A 155 -2.40 -1.81 -11.57
CA CYS A 155 -1.24 -1.41 -10.79
C CYS A 155 -0.20 -2.53 -10.71
N VAL A 156 -0.63 -3.75 -10.40
CA VAL A 156 0.26 -4.91 -10.35
C VAL A 156 0.84 -5.20 -11.74
N GLU A 157 0.01 -5.27 -12.78
CA GLU A 157 0.45 -5.53 -14.16
C GLU A 157 1.46 -4.49 -14.67
N LYS A 158 1.23 -3.20 -14.38
CA LYS A 158 2.15 -2.09 -14.73
C LYS A 158 3.51 -2.30 -14.07
N ASN A 159 3.53 -2.60 -12.78
CA ASN A 159 4.74 -2.57 -11.97
C ASN A 159 5.55 -3.86 -12.03
N GLU A 160 4.92 -5.02 -12.15
CA GLU A 160 5.63 -6.29 -12.39
C GLU A 160 6.39 -6.26 -13.73
N ARG A 161 5.79 -5.69 -14.78
CA ARG A 161 6.44 -5.54 -16.11
C ARG A 161 7.57 -4.52 -16.14
N ALA A 162 7.54 -3.52 -15.26
CA ALA A 162 8.61 -2.53 -15.16
C ALA A 162 9.93 -3.17 -14.69
N VAL A 163 9.86 -4.25 -13.90
CA VAL A 163 11.03 -5.03 -13.47
C VAL A 163 11.64 -5.82 -14.65
N GLU A 164 10.82 -6.37 -15.54
CA GLU A 164 11.30 -7.19 -16.68
C GLU A 164 11.94 -6.37 -17.82
N THR A 165 11.60 -5.08 -17.94
CA THR A 165 12.02 -4.23 -19.07
C THR A 165 13.25 -3.35 -18.79
N ASN A 166 13.89 -3.50 -17.62
CA ASN A 166 15.09 -2.76 -17.28
C ASN A 166 16.29 -3.24 -18.12
N PRO A 167 16.85 -2.42 -19.03
CA PRO A 167 17.94 -2.82 -19.93
C PRO A 167 19.28 -3.09 -19.21
N PHE A 168 19.37 -2.77 -17.92
CA PHE A 168 20.54 -3.03 -17.07
C PHE A 168 20.37 -4.28 -16.19
N VAL A 169 19.20 -4.92 -16.19
CA VAL A 169 18.92 -6.16 -15.45
C VAL A 169 18.68 -7.28 -16.45
N VAL A 170 19.51 -8.32 -16.42
CA VAL A 170 19.35 -9.48 -17.31
C VAL A 170 18.09 -10.25 -16.91
N PRO A 171 17.10 -10.46 -17.80
CA PRO A 171 15.90 -11.22 -17.47
C PRO A 171 16.27 -12.61 -16.96
N ALA A 172 15.66 -13.03 -15.85
CA ALA A 172 15.86 -14.37 -15.31
C ALA A 172 15.44 -15.40 -16.37
N ARG A 173 16.39 -16.21 -16.84
CA ARG A 173 16.10 -17.28 -17.80
C ARG A 173 15.20 -18.31 -17.11
N ARG A 174 13.98 -18.49 -17.60
CA ARG A 174 13.12 -19.61 -17.17
C ARG A 174 13.80 -20.94 -17.55
N PRO A 175 13.76 -21.96 -16.68
CA PRO A 175 14.34 -23.28 -16.94
C PRO A 175 13.66 -24.00 -18.11
#